data_AF-A0A367LY47-F1
#
_entry.id   AF-A0A367LY47-F1
#
_cell.length_a   1.000
_cell.length_b   1.000
_cell.length_c   1.000
_cell.angle_alpha   90.00
_cell.angle_beta   90.00
_cell.angle_gamma   90.00
#
_symmetry.space_group_name_H-M   'P 1'
#
loop_
_entity.id
_entity.type
_entity.pdbx_description
1 polymer ?
#
loop_
_entity_poly.entity_id
_entity_poly.type
_entity_poly.pdbx_seq_one_letter_code
_entity_poly.pdbx_strand_id
1 'polypeptide(L)'
;ALDAGFLRGRPSQLERLDEHTLYLPYATSLRMSDLGYQNNAQAGLTPCYNDLQSYIDSLRQAVSTPYPPYEKVGTKQDGEWVQLNTNILQIENEYYSSIRPKRVTYTGERPVQALAARGVQYVEVRCLDINPFLPLGIDLDE
;
A
#
# COMPACT_ATOMS: atom_id res chain seq x y z
N ALA A 1 15.92 -3.60 10.66
CA ALA A 1 15.97 -2.49 11.63
C ALA A 1 15.28 -1.26 11.01
N LEU A 2 14.90 -0.26 11.80
CA LEU A 2 14.31 1.00 11.36
C LEU A 2 14.71 2.15 12.27
N ASP A 3 14.70 3.38 11.76
CA ASP A 3 15.02 4.58 12.52
C ASP A 3 13.92 4.93 13.54
N ALA A 4 14.30 5.32 14.75
CA ALA A 4 13.41 5.63 15.87
C ALA A 4 12.43 6.77 15.54
N GLY A 5 12.82 7.70 14.66
CA GLY A 5 11.97 8.76 14.13
C GLY A 5 10.75 8.24 13.37
N PHE A 6 10.81 7.03 12.80
CA PHE A 6 9.69 6.40 12.11
C PHE A 6 8.50 6.15 13.05
N LEU A 7 8.76 5.83 14.33
CA LEU A 7 7.70 5.62 15.32
C LEU A 7 7.01 6.93 15.72
N ARG A 8 7.63 8.09 15.50
CA ARG A 8 7.13 9.41 15.95
C ARG A 8 6.68 9.39 17.42
N GLY A 9 7.44 8.70 18.27
CA GLY A 9 7.14 8.54 19.71
C GLY A 9 6.05 7.51 20.05
N ARG A 10 5.50 6.76 19.08
CA ARG A 10 4.57 5.66 19.35
C ARG A 10 5.29 4.53 20.09
N PRO A 11 4.63 3.90 21.09
CA PRO A 11 5.20 2.72 21.75
C PRO A 11 5.36 1.59 20.73
N SER A 12 6.43 0.82 20.85
CA SER A 12 6.67 -0.38 20.05
C SER A 12 7.33 -1.46 20.90
N GLN A 13 7.27 -2.70 20.41
CA GLN A 13 7.98 -3.84 21.02
C GLN A 13 9.42 -3.97 20.49
N LEU A 14 9.90 -3.00 19.69
CA LEU A 14 11.25 -3.04 19.14
C LEU A 14 12.29 -2.75 20.23
N GLU A 15 13.41 -3.47 20.14
CA GLU A 15 14.60 -3.23 20.95
C GLU A 15 15.47 -2.14 20.30
N ARG A 16 16.27 -1.44 21.10
CA ARG A 16 17.26 -0.48 20.60
C ARG A 16 18.50 -1.23 20.13
N LEU A 17 18.90 -0.99 18.89
CA LEU A 17 20.20 -1.40 18.36
C LEU A 17 21.28 -0.36 18.69
N ASP A 18 20.95 0.92 18.55
CA ASP A 18 21.82 2.07 18.89
C ASP A 18 20.99 3.31 19.32
N GLU A 19 21.60 4.51 19.26
CA GLU A 19 20.95 5.78 19.63
C GLU A 19 19.67 6.06 18.83
N HIS A 20 19.68 5.75 17.53
CA HIS A 20 18.63 6.07 16.58
C HIS A 20 17.98 4.84 15.93
N THR A 21 18.55 3.65 16.09
CA THR A 21 18.09 2.45 15.38
C THR A 21 17.35 1.49 16.29
N LEU A 22 16.20 1.00 15.80
CA LEU A 22 15.36 0.01 16.45
C LEU A 22 15.29 -1.29 15.63
N TYR A 23 15.20 -2.44 16.30
CA TYR A 23 15.12 -3.75 15.64
C TYR A 23 14.39 -4.78 16.50
N LEU A 24 14.17 -5.96 15.94
CA LEU A 24 13.74 -7.17 16.67
C LEU A 24 14.72 -8.29 16.31
N PRO A 25 15.22 -9.08 17.29
CA PRO A 25 16.23 -10.11 17.03
C PRO A 25 15.83 -11.15 15.98
N TYR A 26 14.53 -11.42 15.84
CA TYR A 26 13.98 -12.42 14.93
C TYR A 26 13.17 -11.83 13.76
N ALA A 27 13.14 -10.51 13.62
CA ALA A 27 12.42 -9.90 12.50
C ALA A 27 13.18 -10.11 11.19
N THR A 28 12.44 -10.49 10.14
CA THR A 28 12.96 -10.60 8.77
C THR A 28 12.74 -9.30 8.00
N SER A 29 11.50 -8.86 7.86
CA SER A 29 11.11 -7.62 7.18
C SER A 29 10.19 -6.76 8.04
N LEU A 30 10.73 -5.69 8.62
CA LEU A 30 9.90 -4.69 9.33
C LEU A 30 9.05 -3.87 8.35
N ARG A 31 9.45 -3.76 7.09
CA ARG A 31 8.69 -3.11 6.01
C ARG A 31 7.34 -3.78 5.79
N MET A 32 7.29 -5.11 5.90
CA MET A 32 6.07 -5.89 5.74
C MET A 32 5.25 -6.03 7.04
N SER A 33 5.72 -5.46 8.15
CA SER A 33 5.01 -5.48 9.43
C SER A 33 3.97 -4.35 9.54
N ASP A 34 3.20 -4.37 10.64
CA ASP A 34 2.27 -3.29 10.98
C ASP A 34 2.97 -1.94 11.22
N LEU A 35 4.29 -1.92 11.38
CA LEU A 35 5.06 -0.69 11.48
C LEU A 35 5.40 -0.08 10.13
N GLY A 36 5.23 -0.80 9.02
CA GLY A 36 5.52 -0.31 7.67
C GLY A 36 4.35 0.48 7.09
N TYR A 37 3.84 0.02 5.96
CA TYR A 37 2.72 0.66 5.27
C TYR A 37 1.40 0.43 6.01
N GLN A 38 1.06 1.35 6.93
CA GLN A 38 -0.26 1.41 7.55
C GLN A 38 -1.24 2.20 6.67
N ASN A 39 -2.39 1.60 6.33
CA ASN A 39 -3.58 2.37 6.03
C ASN A 39 -4.78 1.79 6.80
N ASN A 40 -5.11 2.38 7.95
CA ASN A 40 -6.22 1.96 8.80
C ASN A 40 -7.59 2.02 8.10
N ALA A 41 -7.75 2.86 7.06
CA ALA A 41 -8.97 2.90 6.27
C ALA A 41 -9.16 1.62 5.44
N GLN A 42 -8.06 0.91 5.13
CA GLN A 42 -8.05 -0.32 4.34
C GLN A 42 -8.15 -1.60 5.18
N ALA A 43 -8.18 -1.52 6.52
CA ALA A 43 -8.17 -2.70 7.38
C ALA A 43 -9.38 -3.65 7.14
N GLY A 44 -10.49 -3.13 6.62
CA GLY A 44 -11.66 -3.93 6.20
C GLY A 44 -11.67 -4.29 4.71
N LEU A 45 -10.68 -3.85 3.93
CA LEU A 45 -10.59 -4.08 2.51
C LEU A 45 -9.77 -5.34 2.23
N THR A 46 -10.46 -6.48 2.18
CA THR A 46 -9.87 -7.76 1.77
C THR A 46 -10.52 -8.21 0.48
N PRO A 47 -10.03 -7.75 -0.69
CA PRO A 47 -10.53 -8.22 -1.97
C PRO A 47 -10.44 -9.73 -2.05
N CYS A 48 -11.49 -10.38 -2.56
CA CYS A 48 -11.44 -11.79 -2.87
C CYS A 48 -10.49 -12.01 -4.06
N TYR A 49 -9.49 -12.86 -3.90
CA TYR A 49 -8.54 -13.21 -4.97
C TYR A 49 -8.98 -14.41 -5.81
N ASN A 50 -10.11 -15.04 -5.47
CA ASN A 50 -10.60 -16.23 -6.17
C ASN A 50 -11.27 -15.90 -7.51
N ASP A 51 -11.69 -14.66 -7.70
CA ASP A 51 -12.40 -14.21 -8.88
C ASP A 51 -12.02 -12.76 -9.23
N LEU A 52 -11.72 -12.53 -10.50
CA LEU A 52 -11.26 -11.23 -10.99
C LEU A 52 -12.35 -10.16 -10.84
N GLN A 53 -13.62 -10.53 -11.09
CA GLN A 53 -14.72 -9.58 -11.00
C GLN A 53 -14.91 -9.10 -9.56
N SER A 54 -14.89 -10.03 -8.60
CA SER A 54 -14.95 -9.75 -7.17
C SER A 54 -13.80 -8.85 -6.69
N TYR A 55 -12.58 -9.08 -7.19
CA TYR A 55 -11.43 -8.20 -6.93
C TYR A 55 -11.67 -6.77 -7.45
N ILE A 56 -12.14 -6.66 -8.70
CA ILE A 56 -12.44 -5.38 -9.35
C ILE A 56 -13.53 -4.61 -8.59
N ASP A 57 -14.60 -5.29 -8.20
CA ASP A 57 -15.73 -4.67 -7.51
C ASP A 57 -15.35 -4.19 -6.12
N SER A 58 -14.50 -4.94 -5.41
CA SER A 58 -13.95 -4.52 -4.12
C SER A 58 -13.16 -3.20 -4.24
N LEU A 59 -12.31 -3.08 -5.27
CA LEU A 59 -11.54 -1.85 -5.52
C LEU A 59 -12.44 -0.69 -5.96
N ARG A 60 -13.42 -0.93 -6.83
CA ARG A 60 -14.40 0.08 -7.26
C ARG A 60 -15.20 0.63 -6.09
N GLN A 61 -15.62 -0.25 -5.19
CA GLN A 61 -16.33 0.13 -3.97
C GLN A 61 -15.43 1.00 -3.10
N ALA A 62 -14.17 0.59 -2.89
CA ALA A 62 -13.22 1.35 -2.06
C ALA A 62 -12.95 2.76 -2.59
N VAL A 63 -12.79 2.92 -3.91
CA VAL A 63 -12.58 4.25 -4.52
C VAL A 63 -13.84 5.10 -4.61
N SER A 64 -14.99 4.56 -4.21
CA SER A 64 -16.30 5.25 -4.26
C SER A 64 -16.95 5.40 -2.88
N THR A 65 -16.37 4.84 -1.82
CA THR A 65 -16.93 4.87 -0.47
C THR A 65 -16.27 5.99 0.35
N PRO A 66 -16.99 7.03 0.77
CA PRO A 66 -16.45 8.06 1.65
C PRO A 66 -15.93 7.48 2.97
N TYR A 67 -14.83 8.04 3.48
CA TYR A 67 -14.25 7.69 4.77
C TYR A 67 -14.34 8.89 5.72
N PRO A 68 -15.13 8.79 6.82
CA PRO A 68 -15.44 9.95 7.66
C PRO A 68 -14.21 10.73 8.20
N PRO A 69 -13.09 10.08 8.58
CA PRO A 69 -11.87 10.81 8.94
C PRO A 69 -11.31 11.69 7.81
N TYR A 70 -11.37 11.24 6.55
CA TYR A 70 -10.91 12.03 5.40
C TYR A 70 -11.88 13.15 5.04
N GLU A 71 -13.19 12.94 5.23
CA GLU A 71 -14.19 14.00 5.09
C GLU A 71 -13.97 15.14 6.09
N LYS A 72 -13.62 14.83 7.34
CA LYS A 72 -13.29 15.84 8.36
C LYS A 72 -12.07 16.68 7.99
N VAL A 73 -11.12 16.11 7.26
CA VAL A 73 -9.94 16.84 6.72
C VAL A 73 -10.35 17.74 5.56
N GLY A 74 -11.33 17.31 4.74
CA GLY A 74 -11.79 18.00 3.54
C GLY A 74 -10.81 17.87 2.37
N THR A 75 -11.24 18.20 1.15
CA THR A 75 -10.36 18.14 -0.04
C THR A 75 -9.46 19.36 -0.19
N LYS A 76 -9.80 20.48 0.48
CA LYS A 76 -9.01 21.70 0.49
C LYS A 76 -8.78 22.23 1.90
N GLN A 77 -7.57 22.74 2.14
CA GLN A 77 -7.20 23.51 3.33
C GLN A 77 -6.48 24.78 2.89
N ASP A 78 -6.87 25.92 3.45
CA ASP A 78 -6.28 27.24 3.14
C ASP A 78 -6.23 27.57 1.63
N GLY A 79 -7.20 27.06 0.85
CA GLY A 79 -7.28 27.26 -0.60
C GLY A 79 -6.56 26.20 -1.45
N GLU A 80 -5.70 25.38 -0.83
CA GLU A 80 -4.89 24.37 -1.49
C GLU A 80 -5.54 22.99 -1.45
N TRP A 81 -5.36 22.21 -2.52
CA TRP A 81 -5.82 20.82 -2.57
C TRP A 81 -4.92 19.92 -1.73
N VAL A 82 -5.52 19.24 -0.74
CA VAL A 82 -4.82 18.30 0.15
C VAL A 82 -5.19 16.84 -0.11
N GLN A 83 -6.32 16.60 -0.80
CA GLN A 83 -6.81 15.27 -1.19
C GLN A 83 -7.55 15.36 -2.54
N LEU A 84 -7.50 14.29 -3.35
CA LEU A 84 -8.26 14.15 -4.60
C LEU A 84 -9.75 13.94 -4.34
N ASN A 85 -10.07 13.14 -3.32
CA ASN A 85 -11.42 12.89 -2.80
C ASN A 85 -11.30 12.43 -1.34
N THR A 86 -12.43 12.10 -0.71
CA THR A 86 -12.50 11.70 0.71
C THR A 86 -12.88 10.23 0.86
N ASN A 87 -12.64 9.40 -0.15
CA ASN A 87 -13.01 7.98 -0.15
C ASN A 87 -11.95 7.12 0.55
N ILE A 88 -12.29 5.86 0.88
CA ILE A 88 -11.38 4.88 1.49
C ILE A 88 -10.07 4.79 0.70
N LEU A 89 -10.18 4.79 -0.64
CA LEU A 89 -9.07 4.96 -1.56
C LEU A 89 -9.34 6.16 -2.46
N GLN A 90 -8.36 7.01 -2.67
CA GLN A 90 -8.51 8.12 -3.62
C GLN A 90 -8.44 7.63 -5.05
N ILE A 91 -7.54 6.68 -5.31
CA ILE A 91 -7.36 5.98 -6.59
C ILE A 91 -6.97 4.51 -6.31
N GLU A 92 -7.13 3.65 -7.31
CA GLU A 92 -6.92 2.20 -7.16
C GLU A 92 -5.48 1.85 -6.75
N ASN A 93 -4.51 2.70 -7.10
CA ASN A 93 -3.09 2.49 -6.79
C ASN A 93 -2.76 2.62 -5.30
N GLU A 94 -3.63 3.26 -4.50
CA GLU A 94 -3.46 3.42 -3.05
C GLU A 94 -3.70 2.11 -2.28
N TYR A 95 -4.36 1.12 -2.89
CA TYR A 95 -4.63 -0.17 -2.26
C TYR A 95 -3.34 -0.94 -1.94
N TYR A 96 -2.96 -1.04 -0.68
CA TYR A 96 -1.77 -1.80 -0.29
C TYR A 96 -2.02 -3.30 -0.40
N SER A 97 -1.17 -4.01 -1.14
CA SER A 97 -1.17 -5.48 -1.24
C SER A 97 0.23 -5.99 -1.55
N SER A 98 0.52 -7.21 -1.08
CA SER A 98 1.77 -7.94 -1.35
C SER A 98 1.89 -8.40 -2.80
N ILE A 99 0.77 -8.57 -3.50
CA ILE A 99 0.73 -8.94 -4.91
C ILE A 99 -0.49 -8.33 -5.60
N ARG A 100 -0.34 -7.88 -6.85
CA ARG A 100 -1.43 -7.27 -7.62
C ARG A 100 -1.57 -7.93 -9.00
N PRO A 101 -2.81 -8.24 -9.45
CA PRO A 101 -3.07 -8.52 -10.85
C PRO A 101 -2.94 -7.24 -11.67
N LYS A 102 -2.30 -7.30 -12.84
CA LYS A 102 -2.04 -6.13 -13.67
C LYS A 102 -2.37 -6.38 -15.14
N ARG A 103 -2.74 -5.28 -15.79
CA ARG A 103 -2.91 -5.16 -17.24
C ARG A 103 -2.31 -3.83 -17.67
N VAL A 104 -1.62 -3.81 -18.82
CA VAL A 104 -1.13 -2.54 -19.38
C VAL A 104 -2.34 -1.65 -19.72
N THR A 105 -2.30 -0.42 -19.20
CA THR A 105 -3.33 0.61 -19.39
C THR A 105 -3.04 1.43 -20.65
N TYR A 106 -4.08 1.80 -21.39
CA TYR A 106 -3.99 2.84 -22.40
C TYR A 106 -4.05 4.24 -21.77
N THR A 107 -3.70 5.26 -22.56
CA THR A 107 -3.75 6.65 -22.09
C THR A 107 -5.15 7.02 -21.59
N GLY A 108 -5.24 7.50 -20.35
CA GLY A 108 -6.50 7.88 -19.70
C GLY A 108 -7.31 6.72 -19.11
N GLU A 109 -6.85 5.48 -19.25
CA GLU A 109 -7.53 4.30 -18.72
C GLU A 109 -7.13 4.00 -17.28
N ARG A 110 -8.12 3.70 -16.43
CA ARG A 110 -7.84 3.27 -15.05
C ARG A 110 -7.38 1.82 -15.01
N PRO A 111 -6.48 1.44 -14.07
CA PRO A 111 -6.02 0.05 -13.94
C PRO A 111 -7.14 -0.99 -13.83
N VAL A 112 -8.19 -0.67 -13.08
CA VAL A 112 -9.33 -1.57 -12.89
C VAL A 112 -10.22 -1.66 -14.15
N GLN A 113 -10.26 -0.62 -14.99
CA GLN A 113 -10.92 -0.70 -16.30
C GLN A 113 -10.16 -1.63 -17.24
N ALA A 114 -8.83 -1.52 -17.27
CA ALA A 114 -7.99 -2.40 -18.07
C ALA A 114 -8.15 -3.87 -17.68
N LEU A 115 -8.15 -4.16 -16.37
CA LEU A 115 -8.39 -5.50 -15.82
C LEU A 115 -9.79 -6.01 -16.18
N ALA A 116 -10.83 -5.19 -16.04
CA ALA A 116 -12.20 -5.60 -16.37
C ALA A 116 -12.38 -5.92 -17.86
N ALA A 117 -11.80 -5.08 -18.74
CA ALA A 117 -12.01 -5.21 -20.18
C ALA A 117 -11.16 -6.33 -20.80
N ARG A 118 -9.97 -6.60 -20.24
CA ARG A 118 -8.95 -7.43 -20.92
C ARG A 118 -8.30 -8.48 -20.03
N GLY A 119 -8.79 -8.66 -18.80
CA GLY A 119 -8.26 -9.66 -17.87
C GLY A 119 -6.86 -9.35 -17.36
N VAL A 120 -6.31 -10.31 -16.62
CA VAL A 120 -4.93 -10.25 -16.10
C VAL A 120 -3.94 -10.53 -17.24
N GLN A 121 -2.86 -9.75 -17.30
CA GLN A 121 -1.75 -9.97 -18.23
C GLN A 121 -0.46 -10.36 -17.51
N TYR A 122 -0.22 -9.78 -16.34
CA TYR A 122 0.92 -10.10 -15.50
C TYR A 122 0.58 -9.86 -14.03
N VAL A 123 1.48 -10.29 -13.14
CA VAL A 123 1.39 -10.03 -11.71
C VAL A 123 2.53 -9.14 -11.26
N GLU A 124 2.26 -8.28 -10.29
CA GLU A 124 3.25 -7.42 -9.65
C GLU A 124 3.45 -7.90 -8.22
N VAL A 125 4.60 -8.54 -7.94
CA VAL A 125 5.00 -8.95 -6.60
C VAL A 125 5.64 -7.76 -5.89
N ARG A 126 5.19 -7.46 -4.68
CA ARG A 126 5.53 -6.25 -3.93
C ARG A 126 6.06 -6.52 -2.53
N CYS A 127 6.24 -7.78 -2.14
CA CYS A 127 6.70 -8.17 -0.81
C CYS A 127 8.23 -8.23 -0.67
N LEU A 128 9.00 -8.04 -1.74
CA LEU A 128 10.47 -8.04 -1.69
C LEU A 128 10.99 -6.74 -1.08
N ASP A 129 11.94 -6.88 -0.16
CA ASP A 129 12.74 -5.77 0.35
C ASP A 129 13.97 -5.55 -0.57
N ILE A 130 14.58 -4.37 -0.49
CA ILE A 130 15.83 -4.10 -1.20
C ILE A 130 16.94 -4.94 -0.57
N ASN A 131 17.64 -5.73 -1.38
CA ASN A 131 18.82 -6.46 -0.93
C ASN A 131 19.99 -5.47 -0.71
N PRO A 132 20.43 -5.21 0.53
CA PRO A 132 21.47 -4.21 0.80
C PRO A 132 22.87 -4.66 0.39
N PHE A 133 23.07 -5.93 0.04
CA PHE A 133 24.36 -6.50 -0.34
C PHE A 133 24.61 -6.41 -1.85
N LEU A 134 23.62 -6.01 -2.63
CA LEU A 134 23.67 -5.93 -4.08
C LEU A 134 23.52 -4.47 -4.54
N PRO A 135 24.32 -4.01 -5.53
CA PRO A 135 24.24 -2.64 -6.01
C PRO A 135 22.91 -2.30 -6.70
N LEU A 136 22.23 -3.31 -7.28
CA LEU A 136 20.93 -3.16 -7.93
C LEU A 136 19.76 -3.47 -6.99
N GLY A 137 20.04 -3.91 -5.76
CA GLY A 137 19.01 -4.28 -4.78
C GLY A 137 18.31 -5.61 -5.04
N ILE A 138 18.70 -6.34 -6.09
CA ILE A 138 18.17 -7.67 -6.50
C ILE A 138 19.15 -8.33 -7.51
N ASP A 139 19.18 -9.65 -7.57
CA ASP A 139 19.90 -10.50 -8.53
C ASP A 139 18.99 -11.57 -9.17
N LEU A 140 19.58 -12.64 -9.69
CA LEU A 140 18.89 -13.71 -10.43
C LEU A 140 18.40 -14.85 -9.52
N ASP A 141 19.00 -15.02 -8.34
CA ASP A 141 18.74 -16.17 -7.46
C ASP A 141 17.51 -15.93 -6.56
N GLU A 142 17.08 -14.68 -6.40
CA GLU A 142 15.83 -14.30 -5.70
C GLU A 142 14.55 -14.58 -6.50
#